data_AF-A0A971S674-F1
#
_entry.id   AF-A0A971S674-F1
#
_cell.length_a   1.000
_cell.length_b   1.000
_cell.length_c   1.000
_cell.angle_alpha   90.00
_cell.angle_beta   90.00
_cell.angle_gamma   90.00
#
_symmetry.space_group_name_H-M   'P 1'
#
loop_
_entity.id
_entity.type
_entity.pdbx_description
1 polymer ?
#
loop_
_entity_poly.entity_id
_entity_poly.type
_entity_poly.pdbx_seq_one_letter_code
_entity_poly.pdbx_strand_id
1 'polypeptide(L)' 'MLSVRFSKDDEQLIRRHAAEIGISVSEFLREAAISKIEDEYDLKIYKEYLENEEYKITRPLDELISELGLENEI' A
#
# COMPACT_ATOMS: atom_id res chain seq x y z
N MET A 1 9.95 22.58 2.34
CA MET A 1 8.62 22.84 2.94
C MET A 1 7.60 22.72 1.83
N LEU A 2 6.61 21.84 1.97
CA LEU A 2 5.50 21.69 1.03
C LEU A 2 4.32 22.51 1.55
N SER A 3 3.66 23.28 0.69
CA SER A 3 2.46 24.05 1.05
C SER A 3 1.33 23.64 0.13
N VAL A 4 0.21 23.23 0.71
CA VAL A 4 -1.00 22.80 0.01
C VAL A 4 -2.13 23.71 0.44
N ARG A 5 -2.92 24.20 -0.53
CA ARG A 5 -4.06 25.07 -0.25
C ARG A 5 -5.32 24.23 -0.18
N PHE A 6 -6.05 24.38 0.91
CA PHE A 6 -7.35 23.74 1.14
C PHE A 6 -8.46 24.79 1.23
N SER A 7 -9.71 24.34 1.05
CA SER A 7 -10.85 25.11 1.54
C SER A 7 -10.84 25.12 3.08
N LYS A 8 -11.59 26.05 3.69
CA LYS A 8 -11.68 26.11 5.16
C LYS A 8 -12.28 24.83 5.75
N ASP A 9 -13.23 24.23 5.04
CA ASP A 9 -13.96 23.06 5.50
C ASP A 9 -13.08 21.81 5.42
N ASP A 10 -12.35 21.63 4.30
CA ASP A 10 -11.39 20.53 4.13
C ASP A 10 -10.24 20.64 5.14
N GLU A 11 -9.73 21.85 5.37
CA GLU A 11 -8.66 22.07 6.35
C GLU A 11 -9.10 21.67 7.76
N GLN A 12 -10.33 22.03 8.17
CA GLN A 12 -10.86 21.62 9.48
C GLN A 12 -11.01 20.10 9.57
N LEU A 13 -11.51 19.46 8.52
CA LEU A 13 -11.71 18.01 8.49
C LEU A 13 -10.37 17.27 8.62
N ILE A 14 -9.39 17.64 7.81
CA ILE A 14 -8.04 17.03 7.82
C ILE A 14 -7.37 17.23 9.18
N ARG A 15 -7.45 18.44 9.75
CA ARG A 15 -6.86 18.73 11.07
C ARG A 15 -7.50 17.92 12.18
N ARG A 16 -8.83 17.78 12.19
CA ARG A 16 -9.54 16.98 13.18
C ARG A 16 -9.14 15.52 13.08
N HIS A 17 -9.14 14.96 11.88
CA HIS A 17 -8.79 13.56 11.66
C HIS A 17 -7.35 13.26 12.08
N ALA A 18 -6.39 14.09 11.67
CA ALA A 18 -4.99 13.93 12.07
C ALA A 18 -4.83 13.98 13.61
N ALA A 19 -5.58 14.88 14.28
CA ALA A 19 -5.59 14.96 15.74
C ALA A 19 -6.24 13.73 16.42
N GLU A 20 -7.31 13.18 15.85
CA GLU A 20 -7.99 11.96 16.35
C GLU A 20 -7.05 10.74 16.35
N ILE A 21 -6.22 10.60 15.32
CA ILE A 21 -5.24 9.52 15.20
C ILE A 21 -3.86 9.87 15.79
N GLY A 22 -3.72 11.07 16.37
CA GLY A 22 -2.53 11.48 17.11
C GLY A 22 -1.30 11.86 16.27
N ILE A 23 -1.47 12.20 15.00
CA ILE A 23 -0.37 12.58 14.08
C ILE A 23 -0.48 14.02 13.59
N SER A 24 0.60 14.54 13.02
CA SER A 24 0.57 15.88 12.42
C SER A 24 -0.11 15.89 11.05
N VAL A 25 -0.69 17.02 10.64
CA VAL A 25 -1.25 17.17 9.28
C VAL A 25 -0.20 16.88 8.20
N SER A 26 1.05 17.29 8.41
CA SER A 26 2.12 17.05 7.45
C SER A 26 2.52 15.57 7.35
N GLU A 27 2.41 14.84 8.44
CA GLU A 27 2.62 13.38 8.48
C GLU A 27 1.48 12.66 7.79
N PHE A 28 0.23 12.98 8.14
CA PHE A 28 -0.96 12.47 7.46
C PHE A 28 -0.90 12.67 5.94
N LEU A 29 -0.57 13.88 5.48
CA LEU A 29 -0.46 14.17 4.05
C LEU A 29 0.69 13.42 3.38
N ARG A 30 1.80 13.18 4.10
CA ARG A 30 2.93 12.42 3.58
C ARG A 30 2.55 10.95 3.41
N GLU A 31 1.93 10.36 4.42
CA GLU A 31 1.47 8.97 4.38
C GLU A 31 0.43 8.78 3.28
N ALA A 32 -0.59 9.63 3.22
CA ALA A 32 -1.61 9.57 2.18
C ALA A 32 -1.03 9.66 0.77
N ALA A 33 -0.01 10.50 0.56
CA ALA A 33 0.66 10.61 -0.73
C ALA A 33 1.46 9.35 -1.07
N ILE A 34 2.19 8.77 -0.11
CA ILE A 34 2.96 7.53 -0.30
C ILE A 34 2.02 6.37 -0.57
N SER A 35 0.99 6.16 0.24
CA SER A 35 0.02 5.08 0.06
C SER A 35 -0.66 5.16 -1.31
N LYS A 36 -0.95 6.36 -1.80
CA LYS A 36 -1.53 6.52 -3.14
C LYS A 36 -0.57 6.09 -4.26
N ILE A 37 0.71 6.36 -4.10
CA ILE A 37 1.76 5.92 -5.04
C ILE A 37 1.90 4.40 -5.00
N GLU A 38 1.90 3.82 -3.80
CA GLU A 38 1.98 2.37 -3.60
C GLU A 38 0.80 1.65 -4.24
N ASP A 39 -0.44 2.11 -4.01
CA ASP A 39 -1.65 1.56 -4.64
C ASP A 39 -1.54 1.52 -6.18
N GLU A 40 -1.01 2.59 -6.78
CA GLU A 40 -0.84 2.67 -8.24
C GLU A 40 0.25 1.71 -8.74
N TYR A 41 1.32 1.56 -7.98
CA TYR A 41 2.43 0.66 -8.31
C TYR A 41 2.04 -0.81 -8.14
N ASP A 42 1.39 -1.16 -7.04
CA ASP A 42 0.88 -2.50 -6.75
C ASP A 42 -0.15 -2.93 -7.79
N LEU A 43 -1.08 -2.04 -8.15
CA LEU A 43 -2.06 -2.32 -9.19
C LEU A 43 -1.40 -2.56 -10.55
N LYS A 44 -0.32 -1.83 -10.85
CA LYS A 44 0.45 -2.02 -12.08
C LYS A 44 1.12 -3.40 -12.10
N ILE A 45 1.85 -3.77 -11.04
CA ILE A 45 2.51 -5.09 -10.94
C ILE A 45 1.48 -6.20 -11.05
N TYR A 46 0.34 -6.06 -10.37
CA TYR A 46 -0.73 -7.05 -10.41
C TYR A 46 -1.28 -7.24 -11.84
N LYS A 47 -1.48 -6.16 -12.59
CA LYS A 47 -1.91 -6.24 -14.00
C LYS A 47 -0.85 -6.90 -14.88
N GLU A 48 0.41 -6.53 -14.72
CA GLU A 48 1.53 -7.15 -15.45
C GLU A 48 1.61 -8.66 -15.18
N TYR A 49 1.39 -9.08 -13.92
CA TYR A 49 1.29 -10.49 -13.55
C TYR A 49 0.14 -11.21 -14.28
N LEU A 50 -1.05 -10.61 -14.33
CA LEU A 50 -2.22 -11.21 -14.99
C LEU A 50 -2.08 -11.30 -16.51
N GLU A 51 -1.36 -10.37 -17.14
CA GLU A 51 -1.16 -10.31 -18.59
C GLU A 51 -0.08 -11.29 -19.06
N ASN A 52 0.89 -11.64 -18.20
CA ASN A 52 1.97 -12.54 -18.57
C ASN A 52 1.64 -13.99 -18.20
N GLU A 53 1.33 -14.80 -19.22
CA GLU A 53 1.05 -16.25 -19.10
C GLU A 53 2.20 -17.03 -18.44
N GLU A 54 3.44 -16.58 -18.54
CA GLU A 54 4.59 -17.24 -17.90
C GLU A 54 4.50 -17.22 -16.36
N TYR A 55 3.81 -16.24 -15.78
CA TYR A 55 3.62 -16.16 -14.33
C TYR A 55 2.44 -16.98 -13.82
N LYS A 56 1.61 -17.54 -14.71
CA LYS A 56 0.43 -18.35 -14.35
C LYS A 56 0.77 -19.82 -14.05
N ILE A 57 2.05 -20.13 -13.87
CA ILE A 57 2.50 -21.47 -13.46
C ILE A 57 2.15 -21.66 -11.99
N THR A 58 1.15 -22.50 -11.73
CA THR A 58 0.83 -22.96 -10.37
C THR A 58 1.68 -24.17 -10.02
N ARG A 59 2.09 -24.26 -8.76
CA ARG A 59 2.80 -25.43 -8.20
C ARG A 59 2.04 -25.94 -6.98
N PRO A 60 2.11 -27.23 -6.65
CA PRO A 60 1.57 -27.76 -5.42
C PRO A 60 2.16 -27.04 -4.19
N LEU A 61 1.32 -26.81 -3.18
CA LEU A 61 1.73 -26.12 -1.96
C LEU A 61 2.90 -26.85 -1.26
N ASP A 62 2.85 -28.19 -1.21
CA ASP A 62 3.87 -29.04 -0.57
C ASP A 62 5.27 -28.87 -1.18
N GLU A 63 5.34 -28.68 -2.51
CA GLU A 63 6.60 -28.43 -3.22
C GLU A 63 7.18 -27.07 -2.83
N LEU A 64 6.34 -26.04 -2.74
CA LEU A 64 6.75 -24.69 -2.37
C LEU A 64 7.23 -24.62 -0.91
N ILE A 65 6.54 -25.30 0.00
CA ILE A 65 6.93 -25.37 1.43
C ILE A 65 8.32 -26.00 1.58
N SER A 66 8.58 -27.06 0.81
CA SER A 66 9.87 -27.75 0.80
C SER A 66 10.99 -26.88 0.19
N GLU A 67 10.67 -26.09 -0.84
CA GLU A 67 11.62 -25.16 -1.47
C GLU A 67 12.00 -23.99 -0.54
N LEU A 68 11.05 -23.49 0.23
CA LEU A 68 11.24 -22.35 1.13
C LEU A 68 11.76 -22.72 2.53
N GLY A 69 11.85 -24.00 2.87
CA GLY A 69 12.31 -24.48 4.18
C GLY A 69 11.35 -24.17 5.33
N LEU A 70 10.05 -24.15 5.04
CA LEU A 70 8.98 -23.77 5.99
C LEU A 70 8.29 -24.99 6.60
N GLU A 71 8.89 -26.17 6.55
CA GLU A 71 8.28 -27.43 6.99
C GLU A 71 7.96 -27.46 8.49
N ASN A 72 8.54 -26.55 9.27
CA ASN A 72 8.36 -26.45 10.73
C ASN A 72 7.52 -25.23 11.16
N GLU A 73 7.00 -24.43 10.21
CA GLU A 73 6.25 -23.19 10.51
C GLU A 73 4.74 -23.28 10.19
N ILE A 74 4.28 -24.46 9.74
CA ILE A 74 2.89 -24.70 9.28
C ILE A 74 2.23 -25.79 10.13
#